data_AF-F3FX51-F1
#
_entry.id   AF-F3FX51-F1
#
_cell.length_a   1.000
_cell.length_b   1.000
_cell.length_c   1.000
_cell.angle_alpha   90.00
_cell.angle_beta   90.00
_cell.angle_gamma   90.00
#
_symmetry.space_group_name_H-M   'P 1'
#
loop_
_entity.id
_entity.type
_entity.pdbx_description
1 polymer ?
#
loop_
_entity_poly.entity_id
_entity_poly.type
_entity_poly.pdbx_seq_one_letter_code
_entity_poly.pdbx_strand_id
1 'polypeptide(L)' 'PRHYRLDVRHAPLMRIVFSHDPLNGRWLAMLLFHHMAIDHVALEVLKHEIQSGLLGEADALAASVPVPYRNYVA' A
#
# COMPACT_ATOMS: atom_id res chain seq x y z
N PRO A 1 -20.31 2.79 -15.10
CA PRO A 1 -19.54 3.12 -13.88
C PRO A 1 -18.88 1.87 -13.27
N ARG A 2 -17.56 1.74 -13.36
CA ARG A 2 -16.81 0.59 -12.81
C ARG A 2 -16.65 0.76 -11.29
N HIS A 3 -17.61 0.27 -10.53
CA HIS A 3 -17.49 0.18 -9.07
C HIS A 3 -16.63 -1.03 -8.71
N TYR A 4 -15.33 -0.84 -8.49
CA TYR A 4 -14.49 -1.82 -7.81
C TYR A 4 -14.66 -1.61 -6.31
N ARG A 5 -15.49 -2.43 -5.68
CA ARG A 5 -15.66 -2.47 -4.22
C ARG A 5 -15.08 -3.77 -3.68
N LEU A 6 -14.19 -3.66 -2.70
CA LEU A 6 -13.76 -4.80 -1.90
C LEU A 6 -14.86 -5.10 -0.87
N ASP A 7 -15.36 -6.33 -0.84
CA ASP A 7 -16.28 -6.79 0.21
C ASP A 7 -15.50 -6.90 1.51
N VAL A 8 -15.87 -6.08 2.51
CA VAL A 8 -15.18 -6.05 3.82
C VAL A 8 -15.14 -7.40 4.51
N ARG A 9 -16.07 -8.31 4.19
CA ARG A 9 -16.16 -9.64 4.82
C ARG A 9 -15.16 -10.64 4.25
N HIS A 10 -14.52 -10.31 3.13
CA HIS A 10 -13.64 -11.22 2.41
C HIS A 10 -12.26 -10.60 2.22
N ALA A 11 -11.25 -11.24 2.77
CA ALA A 11 -9.86 -10.89 2.48
C ALA A 11 -9.50 -11.21 1.02
N PRO A 12 -8.57 -10.48 0.39
CA PRO A 12 -7.82 -9.34 0.93
C PRO A 12 -8.56 -7.99 0.79
N LEU A 13 -8.46 -7.13 1.82
CA LEU A 13 -9.04 -5.76 1.83
C LEU A 13 -8.14 -4.70 1.20
N MET A 14 -7.05 -5.13 0.57
CA MET A 14 -6.13 -4.30 -0.18
C MET A 14 -5.56 -5.10 -1.35
N ARG A 15 -5.34 -4.45 -2.49
CA ARG A 15 -4.78 -5.03 -3.70
C ARG A 15 -3.97 -3.98 -4.44
N ILE A 16 -2.75 -4.32 -4.83
CA ILE A 16 -1.97 -3.53 -5.78
C ILE A 16 -2.03 -4.17 -7.17
N VAL A 17 -2.23 -3.35 -8.19
CA VAL A 17 -2.25 -3.79 -9.59
C VAL A 17 -1.23 -2.98 -10.36
N PHE A 18 -0.40 -3.66 -11.14
CA PHE A 18 0.63 -3.03 -11.96
C PHE A 18 0.26 -3.10 -13.44
N SER A 19 0.56 -2.04 -14.18
CA SER A 19 0.48 -2.01 -15.63
C SER A 19 1.71 -1.33 -16.20
N HIS A 20 2.31 -1.96 -17.20
CA HIS A 20 3.36 -1.32 -17.97
C HIS A 20 2.74 -0.36 -19.00
N ASP A 21 3.28 0.85 -19.09
CA ASP A 21 2.94 1.87 -20.07
C ASP A 21 4.14 2.05 -21.02
N PRO A 22 4.22 1.21 -22.08
CA PRO A 22 5.37 1.18 -22.98
C PRO A 22 5.52 2.46 -23.80
N LEU A 23 4.43 3.21 -24.03
CA LEU A 23 4.45 4.46 -24.77
C LEU A 23 5.20 5.56 -24.03
N ASN A 24 5.14 5.54 -22.69
CA ASN A 24 5.80 6.51 -21.83
C ASN A 24 7.00 5.91 -21.07
N GLY A 25 7.36 4.65 -21.34
CA GLY A 25 8.49 3.96 -20.70
C GLY A 25 8.38 3.88 -19.18
N ARG A 26 7.17 3.71 -18.64
CA ARG A 26 6.93 3.74 -17.19
C ARG A 26 6.06 2.58 -16.70
N TRP A 27 6.10 2.34 -15.40
CA TRP A 27 5.16 1.45 -14.71
C TRP A 27 4.12 2.28 -13.95
N LEU A 28 2.87 1.84 -14.02
CA LEU A 28 1.76 2.39 -13.26
C LEU A 28 1.35 1.36 -12.22
N ALA A 29 1.25 1.80 -10.97
CA ALA A 29 0.72 1.00 -9.87
C ALA A 29 -0.58 1.64 -9.37
N MET A 30 -1.60 0.81 -9.15
CA MET A 30 -2.87 1.22 -8.57
C MET A 30 -3.10 0.43 -7.28
N LEU A 31 -3.17 1.15 -6.16
CA LEU A 31 -3.53 0.58 -4.87
C LEU A 31 -5.04 0.73 -4.65
N LEU A 32 -5.73 -0.40 -4.58
CA LEU A 32 -7.12 -0.48 -4.14
C LEU A 32 -7.13 -0.93 -2.69
N PHE A 33 -7.85 -0.22 -1.83
CA PHE A 33 -8.02 -0.61 -0.44
C PHE A 33 -9.40 -0.23 0.06
N HIS A 34 -9.85 -0.92 1.11
CA HIS A 34 -11.05 -0.54 1.82
C HIS A 34 -10.68 0.41 2.97
N HIS A 35 -11.33 1.57 3.06
CA HIS A 35 -11.01 2.59 4.08
C HIS A 35 -11.17 2.11 5.54
N MET A 36 -11.93 1.05 5.80
CA MET A 36 -11.98 0.44 7.15
C MET A 36 -10.70 -0.34 7.50
N ALA A 37 -9.89 -0.72 6.52
CA ALA A 37 -8.67 -1.50 6.74
C ALA A 37 -7.42 -0.62 6.94
N ILE A 38 -7.43 0.61 6.42
CA ILE A 38 -6.29 1.53 6.41
C ILE A 38 -6.81 2.96 6.59
N ASP A 39 -6.24 3.68 7.54
CA ASP A 39 -6.43 5.12 7.70
C ASP A 39 -5.43 5.94 6.88
N HIS A 40 -5.57 7.27 6.90
CA HIS A 40 -4.70 8.15 6.13
C HIS A 40 -3.23 8.11 6.59
N VAL A 41 -2.98 7.91 7.89
CA VAL A 41 -1.63 7.88 8.45
C VAL A 41 -0.89 6.63 7.96
N ALA A 42 -1.55 5.48 8.05
CA ALA A 42 -1.02 4.22 7.55
C ALA A 42 -0.78 4.26 6.03
N LEU A 43 -1.62 4.98 5.28
CA LEU A 43 -1.41 5.16 3.83
C LEU A 43 -0.16 5.99 3.51
N GLU A 44 0.09 7.07 4.24
CA GLU A 44 1.30 7.88 4.04
C GLU A 44 2.57 7.11 4.43
N VAL A 45 2.52 6.30 5.49
CA VAL A 45 3.61 5.38 5.84
C VAL A 45 3.88 4.43 4.68
N LEU A 46 2.86 3.69 4.22
CA LEU A 46 2.98 2.74 3.11
C LEU A 46 3.54 3.38 1.83
N LYS A 47 3.11 4.59 1.51
CA LYS A 47 3.63 5.36 0.37
C LYS A 47 5.11 5.69 0.54
N HIS A 48 5.52 6.11 1.74
CA HIS A 48 6.92 6.36 2.05
C HIS A 48 7.76 5.09 1.91
N GLU A 49 7.29 3.95 2.43
CA GLU A 49 8.03 2.68 2.32
C GLU A 49 8.20 2.24 0.86
N ILE A 50 7.16 2.38 0.04
CA ILE A 50 7.23 2.09 -1.40
C ILE A 50 8.24 3.01 -2.08
N GLN A 51 8.23 4.31 -1.76
CA GLN A 51 9.17 5.27 -2.34
C GLN A 51 10.62 4.96 -1.95
N SER A 52 10.90 4.72 -0.67
CA SER A 52 12.23 4.30 -0.20
C SER A 52 12.67 3.00 -0.87
N GLY A 53 11.76 2.03 -1.01
CA GLY A 53 12.01 0.79 -1.75
C GLY A 53 12.42 1.02 -3.21
N LEU A 54 11.72 1.90 -3.91
CA LEU A 54 12.02 2.26 -5.30
C LEU A 54 13.32 3.05 -5.46
N LEU A 55 13.73 3.80 -4.44
CA LEU A 55 14.98 4.57 -4.42
C LEU A 55 16.18 3.73 -3.95
N GLY A 56 15.98 2.47 -3.53
CA GLY A 56 17.04 1.63 -2.96
C GLY A 56 17.41 1.99 -1.52
N GLU A 57 16.58 2.77 -0.84
CA GLU A 57 16.76 3.21 0.55
C GLU A 57 15.95 2.34 1.54
N ALA A 58 15.44 1.18 1.10
CA ALA A 58 14.63 0.27 1.91
C ALA A 58 15.34 -0.18 3.21
N ASP A 59 16.67 -0.33 3.16
CA ASP A 59 17.46 -0.79 4.30
C ASP A 59 17.46 0.21 5.46
N ALA A 60 17.31 1.52 5.17
CA ALA A 60 17.15 2.54 6.20
C ALA A 60 15.80 2.42 6.92
N LEU A 61 14.79 1.88 6.25
CA LEU A 61 13.45 1.63 6.79
C LEU A 61 13.40 0.32 7.61
N ALA A 62 14.12 -0.71 7.16
CA ALA A 62 14.25 -2.00 7.81
C ALA A 62 14.92 -1.92 9.20
N ALA A 63 15.64 -0.82 9.49
CA ALA A 63 16.18 -0.53 10.81
C ALA A 63 15.11 -0.32 11.88
N SER A 64 13.85 -0.05 11.48
CA SER A 64 12.70 -0.03 12.38
C SER A 64 11.82 -1.27 12.13
N VAL A 65 11.71 -2.16 13.12
CA VAL A 65 10.76 -3.28 13.05
C VAL A 65 9.36 -2.70 13.23
N PRO A 66 8.45 -2.81 12.24
CA PRO A 66 7.11 -2.25 12.37
C PRO A 66 6.37 -2.94 13.52
N VAL A 67 5.91 -2.13 14.48
CA VAL A 67 5.13 -2.64 15.62
C VAL A 67 3.77 -3.09 15.10
N PRO A 68 3.33 -4.33 15.36
CA PRO A 68 2.04 -4.80 14.91
C PRO A 68 0.89 -3.90 15.41
N TYR A 69 -0.01 -3.48 14.52
CA TYR A 69 -1.13 -2.59 14.86
C TYR A 69 -1.97 -3.09 16.05
N ARG A 70 -2.09 -4.42 16.22
CA ARG A 70 -2.76 -5.05 17.38
C ARG A 70 -2.27 -4.56 18.75
N ASN A 71 -1.03 -4.04 18.83
CA ASN A 71 -0.46 -3.52 20.08
C ASN A 71 -0.99 -2.12 20.44
N TYR A 72 -1.67 -1.44 19.51
CA TYR A 72 -2.21 -0.08 19.70
C TYR A 72 -3.74 -0.04 19.91
N VAL A 73 -4.43 -1.18 19.78
CA VAL A 73 -5.90 -1.30 19.91
C VAL A 73 -6.34 -2.01 21.20
N ALA A 74 -5.50 -1.96 22.25
CA ALA A 74 -5.79 -2.52 23.57
C ALA A 74 -6.41 -1.50 24.53
#